data_AF-A0A031IDI5-F1
#
_entry.id   AF-A0A031IDI5-F1
#
_cell.length_a   1.000
_cell.length_b   1.000
_cell.length_c   1.000
_cell.angle_alpha   90.00
_cell.angle_beta   90.00
_cell.angle_gamma   90.00
#
_symmetry.space_group_name_H-M   'P 1'
#
loop_
_entity.id
_entity.type
_entity.pdbx_description
1 polymer ?
#
loop_
_entity_poly.entity_id
_entity_poly.type
_entity_poly.pdbx_seq_one_letter_code
_entity_poly.pdbx_strand_id
1 'polypeptide(L)'
;MKEIVIRLPELPKTLQAETFDQVEIDDPYLKGARYEKESMPVELTERIDAYQVCFQNVSFANLTFDRGSFEDIRFEQCDLTGCHFQETRFHRVSFVGCRMTGVQFEDCTLDHLTIEEGLADYAQFIRSTVRHQHWSETTMKEAQFFEVKPTHWKLEAVRLTDSQWIETPLKGLDLRQTELSGITIDPRFLPGAVITEEQAVAFARLLGLVIP
;
A
#
# COMPACT_ATOMS: atom_id res chain seq x y z
N MET A 1 12.33 -19.26 14.03
CA MET A 1 12.28 -18.07 13.14
C MET A 1 11.98 -16.87 14.04
N LYS A 2 12.74 -15.77 13.95
CA LYS A 2 12.40 -14.58 14.75
C LYS A 2 11.07 -14.03 14.25
N GLU A 3 10.17 -13.72 15.18
CA GLU A 3 8.91 -13.06 14.87
C GLU A 3 9.21 -11.68 14.27
N ILE A 4 8.67 -11.42 13.08
CA ILE A 4 8.88 -10.13 12.41
C ILE A 4 7.82 -9.18 12.94
N VAL A 5 8.27 -8.08 13.54
CA VAL A 5 7.40 -7.07 14.16
C VAL A 5 7.18 -5.93 13.19
N ILE A 6 5.90 -5.64 12.91
CA ILE A 6 5.49 -4.46 12.15
C ILE A 6 5.27 -3.32 13.15
N ARG A 7 5.89 -2.17 12.90
CA ARG A 7 5.81 -1.00 13.76
C ARG A 7 4.67 -0.11 13.28
N LEU A 8 3.72 0.17 14.16
CA LEU A 8 2.62 1.09 13.87
C LEU A 8 3.09 2.56 13.98
N PRO A 9 2.34 3.51 13.40
CA PRO A 9 2.59 4.94 13.57
C PRO A 9 2.69 5.34 15.04
N GLU A 10 3.74 6.07 15.41
CA GLU A 10 3.95 6.63 16.75
C GLU A 10 3.32 8.03 16.85
N LEU A 11 1.99 8.09 16.95
CA LEU A 11 1.26 9.36 17.07
C LEU A 11 1.24 9.90 18.51
N PRO A 12 1.26 11.25 18.70
CA PRO A 12 0.89 11.90 19.95
C PRO A 12 -0.47 11.42 20.47
N LYS A 13 -0.62 11.35 21.80
CA LYS A 13 -1.89 10.97 22.45
C LYS A 13 -3.06 11.86 22.06
N THR A 14 -2.77 13.11 21.69
CA THR A 14 -3.74 14.11 21.26
C THR A 14 -3.15 14.87 20.09
N LEU A 15 -3.91 14.96 19.00
CA LEU A 15 -3.60 15.77 17.82
C LEU A 15 -4.59 16.93 17.76
N GLN A 16 -4.11 18.14 17.53
CA GLN A 16 -4.97 19.30 17.31
C GLN A 16 -5.47 19.30 15.87
N ALA A 17 -6.72 19.73 15.67
CA ALA A 17 -7.26 19.89 14.33
C ALA A 17 -6.67 21.15 13.68
N GLU A 18 -6.17 20.99 12.46
CA GLU A 18 -5.66 22.07 11.61
C GLU A 18 -6.35 22.03 10.24
N THR A 19 -6.10 23.05 9.42
CA THR A 19 -6.65 23.19 8.07
C THR A 19 -5.52 23.43 7.09
N PHE A 20 -5.60 22.89 5.87
CA PHE A 20 -4.52 23.05 4.90
C PHE A 20 -4.25 24.51 4.49
N ASP A 21 -5.26 25.40 4.58
CA ASP A 21 -5.12 26.84 4.30
C ASP A 21 -4.06 27.56 5.18
N GLN A 22 -3.64 26.93 6.28
CA GLN A 22 -2.64 27.48 7.21
C GLN A 22 -1.23 26.95 6.93
N VAL A 23 -1.08 26.03 5.98
CA VAL A 23 0.19 25.39 5.66
C VAL A 23 0.98 26.26 4.69
N GLU A 24 2.28 26.41 4.96
CA GLU A 24 3.20 27.09 4.05
C GLU A 24 3.42 26.26 2.79
N ILE A 25 3.31 26.89 1.62
CA ILE A 25 3.35 26.20 0.32
C ILE A 25 4.80 25.91 -0.13
N ASP A 26 5.75 26.79 0.18
CA ASP A 26 7.11 26.69 -0.36
C ASP A 26 7.93 25.52 0.23
N ASP A 27 7.63 25.10 1.46
CA ASP A 27 8.24 23.95 2.15
C ASP A 27 7.17 23.28 3.04
N PRO A 28 6.22 22.54 2.44
CA PRO A 28 5.04 22.09 3.15
C PRO A 28 5.40 21.01 4.18
N TYR A 29 5.38 21.41 5.46
CA TYR A 29 5.67 20.56 6.59
C TYR A 29 4.47 20.42 7.52
N LEU A 30 3.87 19.23 7.53
CA LEU A 30 2.75 18.88 8.42
C LEU A 30 3.27 18.13 9.64
N LYS A 31 2.97 18.61 10.84
CA LYS A 31 3.52 18.00 12.06
C LYS A 31 2.53 17.96 13.22
N GLY A 32 2.33 16.76 13.78
CA GLY A 32 1.66 16.63 15.07
C GLY A 32 0.21 17.12 15.06
N ALA A 33 -0.41 17.12 13.88
CA ALA A 33 -1.74 17.68 13.63
C ALA A 33 -2.70 16.62 13.08
N ARG A 34 -3.98 16.99 13.06
CA ARG A 34 -5.05 16.23 12.42
C ARG A 34 -5.75 17.10 11.40
N TYR A 35 -5.89 16.60 10.18
CA TYR A 35 -6.67 17.23 9.12
C TYR A 35 -7.92 16.39 8.88
N GLU A 36 -9.08 17.04 8.79
CA GLU A 36 -10.36 16.34 8.73
C GLU A 36 -11.31 16.91 7.67
N LYS A 37 -11.94 16.03 6.89
CA LYS A 37 -13.09 16.37 6.03
C LYS A 37 -12.83 17.51 5.04
N GLU A 38 -11.61 17.56 4.52
CA GLU A 38 -11.17 18.53 3.53
C GLU A 38 -10.44 17.82 2.38
N SER A 39 -10.04 18.58 1.36
CA SER A 39 -9.21 18.06 0.26
C SER A 39 -7.81 18.62 0.40
N MET A 40 -6.80 17.76 0.24
CA MET A 40 -5.40 18.21 0.19
C MET A 40 -5.21 19.14 -1.02
N PRO A 41 -4.71 20.38 -0.83
CA PRO A 41 -4.39 21.26 -1.95
C PRO A 41 -3.23 20.70 -2.78
N VAL A 42 -3.33 20.84 -4.10
CA VAL A 42 -2.30 20.35 -5.04
C VAL A 42 -0.97 21.07 -4.87
N GLU A 43 -1.01 22.31 -4.40
CA GLU A 43 0.16 23.16 -4.15
C GLU A 43 1.07 22.58 -3.07
N LEU A 44 0.56 21.69 -2.20
CA LEU A 44 1.34 21.08 -1.14
C LEU A 44 2.06 19.80 -1.58
N THR A 45 1.87 19.28 -2.81
CA THR A 45 2.27 17.90 -3.14
C THR A 45 3.65 17.74 -3.76
N GLU A 46 4.31 18.83 -4.18
CA GLU A 46 5.58 18.73 -4.92
C GLU A 46 6.74 18.19 -4.08
N ARG A 47 6.76 18.38 -2.76
CA ARG A 47 7.78 17.86 -1.80
C ARG A 47 7.31 17.84 -0.34
N ILE A 48 6.12 17.30 -0.07
CA ILE A 48 5.56 17.33 1.29
C ILE A 48 6.34 16.48 2.29
N ASP A 49 6.59 17.04 3.47
CA ASP A 49 7.03 16.30 4.65
C ASP A 49 5.90 16.26 5.68
N ALA A 50 5.44 15.07 6.02
CA ALA A 50 4.45 14.84 7.06
C ALA A 50 5.04 13.95 8.16
N TYR A 51 4.91 14.40 9.41
CA TYR A 51 5.39 13.68 10.59
C TYR A 51 4.36 13.68 11.71
N GLN A 52 3.96 12.50 12.19
CA GLN A 52 2.99 12.36 13.27
C GLN A 52 1.63 13.01 12.98
N VAL A 53 1.10 12.77 11.79
CA VAL A 53 -0.15 13.37 11.31
C VAL A 53 -1.25 12.32 11.20
N CYS A 54 -2.47 12.71 11.51
CA CYS A 54 -3.67 11.94 11.21
C CYS A 54 -4.50 12.66 10.15
N PHE A 55 -4.80 11.98 9.05
CA PHE A 55 -5.76 12.42 8.05
C PHE A 55 -7.05 11.61 8.23
N GLN A 56 -8.17 12.28 8.47
CA GLN A 56 -9.45 11.61 8.71
C GLN A 56 -10.51 12.13 7.75
N ASN A 57 -11.06 11.26 6.89
CA ASN A 57 -12.00 11.65 5.84
C ASN A 57 -11.45 12.75 4.90
N VAL A 58 -10.13 12.75 4.67
CA VAL A 58 -9.46 13.69 3.75
C VAL A 58 -9.43 13.09 2.34
N SER A 59 -9.70 13.93 1.34
CA SER A 59 -9.54 13.58 -0.07
C SER A 59 -8.15 13.95 -0.59
N PHE A 60 -7.50 12.97 -1.19
CA PHE A 60 -6.25 13.08 -1.94
C PHE A 60 -6.46 12.74 -3.43
N ALA A 61 -7.71 12.51 -3.85
CA ALA A 61 -8.01 11.88 -5.13
C ALA A 61 -7.34 12.57 -6.33
N ASN A 62 -6.68 11.78 -7.16
CA ASN A 62 -5.97 12.19 -8.37
C ASN A 62 -4.82 13.18 -8.13
N LEU A 63 -4.29 13.29 -6.90
CA LEU A 63 -3.08 14.05 -6.63
C LEU A 63 -1.82 13.25 -6.95
N THR A 64 -0.80 13.96 -7.41
CA THR A 64 0.55 13.42 -7.60
C THR A 64 1.47 13.99 -6.54
N PHE A 65 2.14 13.11 -5.80
CA PHE A 65 3.18 13.44 -4.83
C PHE A 65 4.53 13.06 -5.41
N ASP A 66 5.43 14.04 -5.51
CA ASP A 66 6.81 13.82 -5.95
C ASP A 66 7.74 13.93 -4.74
N ARG A 67 8.59 12.93 -4.51
CA ARG A 67 9.65 12.96 -3.48
C ARG A 67 9.17 13.37 -2.08
N GLY A 68 7.93 13.01 -1.71
CA GLY A 68 7.39 13.30 -0.37
C GLY A 68 7.91 12.34 0.71
N SER A 69 7.69 12.69 1.97
CA SER A 69 7.98 11.86 3.14
C SER A 69 6.78 11.80 4.08
N PHE A 70 6.32 10.58 4.37
CA PHE A 70 5.24 10.28 5.30
C PHE A 70 5.81 9.40 6.42
N GLU A 71 6.01 9.98 7.60
CA GLU A 71 6.48 9.25 8.77
C GLU A 71 5.49 9.34 9.94
N ASP A 72 5.17 8.20 10.55
CA ASP A 72 4.20 8.11 11.64
C ASP A 72 2.85 8.70 11.24
N ILE A 73 2.30 8.22 10.13
CA ILE A 73 1.06 8.75 9.53
C ILE A 73 -0.08 7.78 9.68
N ARG A 74 -1.26 8.33 9.98
CA ARG A 74 -2.51 7.58 9.91
C ARG A 74 -3.47 8.20 8.90
N PHE A 75 -3.91 7.40 7.96
CA PHE A 75 -5.03 7.71 7.07
C PHE A 75 -6.24 6.90 7.53
N GLU A 76 -7.31 7.58 7.92
CA GLU A 76 -8.58 6.99 8.36
C GLU A 76 -9.70 7.45 7.42
N GLN A 77 -10.33 6.50 6.72
CA GLN A 77 -11.46 6.78 5.83
C GLN A 77 -11.13 7.82 4.74
N CYS A 78 -9.87 7.87 4.31
CA CYS A 78 -9.41 8.79 3.27
C CYS A 78 -9.69 8.26 1.88
N ASP A 79 -9.80 9.20 0.92
CA ASP A 79 -9.89 8.90 -0.50
C ASP A 79 -8.56 9.17 -1.18
N LEU A 80 -7.85 8.12 -1.59
CA LEU A 80 -6.61 8.13 -2.35
C LEU A 80 -6.82 7.59 -3.78
N THR A 81 -8.04 7.64 -4.30
CA THR A 81 -8.36 7.15 -5.66
C THR A 81 -7.48 7.85 -6.69
N GLY A 82 -6.78 7.07 -7.51
CA GLY A 82 -5.93 7.58 -8.57
C GLY A 82 -4.74 8.42 -8.09
N CYS A 83 -4.41 8.42 -6.80
CA CYS A 83 -3.18 9.08 -6.33
C CYS A 83 -1.95 8.45 -6.96
N HIS A 84 -0.96 9.26 -7.28
CA HIS A 84 0.34 8.79 -7.74
C HIS A 84 1.43 9.29 -6.80
N PHE A 85 2.09 8.37 -6.12
CA PHE A 85 3.27 8.64 -5.31
C PHE A 85 4.49 8.24 -6.13
N GLN A 86 5.35 9.21 -6.44
CA GLN A 86 6.61 9.01 -7.12
C GLN A 86 7.76 9.30 -6.15
N GLU A 87 8.75 8.41 -6.09
CA GLU A 87 9.97 8.59 -5.27
C GLU A 87 9.68 8.93 -3.79
N THR A 88 8.51 8.54 -3.30
CA THR A 88 8.00 8.92 -1.98
C THR A 88 8.38 7.89 -0.92
N ARG A 89 8.69 8.37 0.29
CA ARG A 89 9.00 7.51 1.43
C ARG A 89 7.80 7.41 2.37
N PHE A 90 7.45 6.18 2.74
CA PHE A 90 6.49 5.88 3.80
C PHE A 90 7.18 5.06 4.88
N HIS A 91 7.10 5.52 6.13
CA HIS A 91 7.66 4.84 7.29
C HIS A 91 6.68 4.86 8.46
N ARG A 92 6.29 3.68 8.96
CA ARG A 92 5.28 3.55 10.04
C ARG A 92 3.98 4.27 9.66
N VAL A 93 3.32 3.76 8.62
CA VAL A 93 2.09 4.35 8.07
C VAL A 93 0.94 3.36 8.15
N SER A 94 -0.25 3.82 8.53
CA SER A 94 -1.46 2.98 8.56
C SER A 94 -2.58 3.57 7.72
N PHE A 95 -3.17 2.76 6.85
CA PHE A 95 -4.40 3.06 6.12
C PHE A 95 -5.55 2.21 6.70
N VAL A 96 -6.64 2.85 7.12
CA VAL A 96 -7.80 2.17 7.73
C VAL A 96 -9.08 2.63 7.03
N GLY A 97 -9.78 1.71 6.38
CA GLY A 97 -11.03 2.00 5.67
C GLY A 97 -10.85 2.96 4.49
N CYS A 98 -9.65 3.04 3.91
CA CYS A 98 -9.32 3.98 2.84
C CYS A 98 -9.73 3.45 1.47
N ARG A 99 -10.19 4.35 0.60
CA ARG A 99 -10.35 4.08 -0.83
C ARG A 99 -9.03 4.37 -1.54
N MET A 100 -8.45 3.38 -2.20
CA MET A 100 -7.13 3.45 -2.84
C MET A 100 -7.19 2.91 -4.27
N THR A 101 -8.37 2.98 -4.90
CA THR A 101 -8.59 2.41 -6.23
C THR A 101 -7.69 3.10 -7.25
N GLY A 102 -6.90 2.32 -7.99
CA GLY A 102 -5.96 2.84 -8.98
C GLY A 102 -4.79 3.64 -8.42
N VAL A 103 -4.52 3.58 -7.10
CA VAL A 103 -3.34 4.22 -6.51
C VAL A 103 -2.06 3.67 -7.13
N GLN A 104 -1.06 4.53 -7.32
CA GLN A 104 0.24 4.14 -7.88
C GLN A 104 1.36 4.51 -6.91
N PHE A 105 2.22 3.54 -6.61
CA PHE A 105 3.47 3.73 -5.89
C PHE A 105 4.63 3.41 -6.84
N GLU A 106 5.28 4.45 -7.34
CA GLU A 106 6.38 4.34 -8.30
C GLU A 106 7.70 4.76 -7.65
N ASP A 107 8.70 3.90 -7.72
CA ASP A 107 10.04 4.11 -7.15
C ASP A 107 10.00 4.50 -5.64
N CYS A 108 8.97 4.04 -4.93
CA CYS A 108 8.72 4.36 -3.53
C CYS A 108 9.43 3.41 -2.56
N THR A 109 9.63 3.88 -1.33
CA THR A 109 10.00 3.02 -0.19
C THR A 109 8.85 2.92 0.78
N LEU A 110 8.28 1.72 0.93
CA LEU A 110 7.19 1.41 1.86
C LEU A 110 7.73 0.52 2.97
N ASP A 111 7.90 1.05 4.18
CA ASP A 111 8.45 0.30 5.31
C ASP A 111 7.59 0.44 6.56
N HIS A 112 7.26 -0.68 7.20
CA HIS A 112 6.35 -0.73 8.35
C HIS A 112 4.99 -0.11 8.04
N LEU A 113 4.23 -0.74 7.15
CA LEU A 113 2.97 -0.17 6.66
C LEU A 113 1.83 -1.17 6.80
N THR A 114 0.67 -0.67 7.25
CA THR A 114 -0.54 -1.47 7.40
C THR A 114 -1.67 -0.94 6.53
N ILE A 115 -2.47 -1.85 5.99
CA ILE A 115 -3.70 -1.53 5.26
C ILE A 115 -4.80 -2.43 5.82
N GLU A 116 -5.86 -1.84 6.36
CA GLU A 116 -6.98 -2.55 6.95
C GLU A 116 -8.28 -2.05 6.32
N GLU A 117 -9.17 -2.96 5.93
CA GLU A 117 -10.46 -2.65 5.31
C GLU A 117 -10.34 -1.74 4.06
N GLY A 118 -9.27 -1.93 3.27
CA GLY A 118 -8.96 -1.08 2.12
C GLY A 118 -9.67 -1.46 0.82
N LEU A 119 -9.94 -0.47 -0.03
CA LEU A 119 -10.42 -0.65 -1.40
C LEU A 119 -9.32 -0.28 -2.42
N ALA A 120 -8.42 -1.23 -2.72
CA ALA A 120 -7.22 -1.01 -3.52
C ALA A 120 -7.22 -1.80 -4.84
N ASP A 121 -8.40 -2.00 -5.44
CA ASP A 121 -8.51 -2.53 -6.80
C ASP A 121 -7.73 -1.65 -7.78
N TYR A 122 -7.08 -2.26 -8.78
CA TYR A 122 -6.22 -1.60 -9.77
C TYR A 122 -4.99 -0.88 -9.21
N ALA A 123 -4.64 -1.08 -7.93
CA ALA A 123 -3.44 -0.49 -7.35
C ALA A 123 -2.18 -0.98 -8.07
N GLN A 124 -1.19 -0.10 -8.22
CA GLN A 124 0.06 -0.38 -8.90
C GLN A 124 1.25 -0.10 -7.99
N PHE A 125 2.19 -1.04 -7.94
CA PHE A 125 3.45 -0.91 -7.25
C PHE A 125 4.55 -1.16 -8.29
N ILE A 126 5.34 -0.13 -8.58
CA ILE A 126 6.29 -0.10 -9.69
C ILE A 126 7.66 0.21 -9.11
N ARG A 127 8.63 -0.69 -9.30
CA ARG A 127 10.04 -0.58 -8.85
C ARG A 127 10.19 -0.18 -7.37
N SER A 128 9.16 -0.45 -6.57
CA SER A 128 9.07 -0.01 -5.19
C SER A 128 9.63 -1.06 -4.24
N THR A 129 10.24 -0.60 -3.15
CA THR A 129 10.70 -1.49 -2.09
C THR A 129 9.64 -1.60 -1.01
N VAL A 130 9.20 -2.83 -0.72
CA VAL A 130 8.06 -3.09 0.15
C VAL A 130 8.51 -3.99 1.30
N ARG A 131 8.61 -3.43 2.51
CA ARG A 131 9.16 -4.10 3.69
C ARG A 131 8.24 -4.03 4.90
N HIS A 132 8.13 -5.09 5.68
CA HIS A 132 7.38 -5.12 6.93
C HIS A 132 5.94 -4.63 6.76
N GLN A 133 5.20 -5.35 5.92
CA GLN A 133 3.81 -5.01 5.59
C GLN A 133 2.83 -5.96 6.28
N HIS A 134 1.66 -5.45 6.66
CA HIS A 134 0.52 -6.29 7.02
C HIS A 134 -0.76 -5.69 6.47
N TRP A 135 -1.35 -6.40 5.53
CA TRP A 135 -2.62 -5.99 4.92
C TRP A 135 -3.70 -6.99 5.29
N SER A 136 -4.83 -6.49 5.75
CA SER A 136 -5.99 -7.26 6.19
C SER A 136 -7.28 -6.76 5.55
N GLU A 137 -8.19 -7.69 5.25
CA GLU A 137 -9.57 -7.38 4.85
C GLU A 137 -9.66 -6.39 3.68
N THR A 138 -8.75 -6.52 2.72
CA THR A 138 -8.53 -5.54 1.64
C THR A 138 -8.76 -6.17 0.27
N THR A 139 -9.41 -5.45 -0.64
CA THR A 139 -9.52 -5.87 -2.05
C THR A 139 -8.42 -5.24 -2.90
N MET A 140 -7.83 -6.05 -3.78
CA MET A 140 -6.76 -5.69 -4.70
C MET A 140 -6.92 -6.42 -6.03
N LYS A 141 -8.15 -6.45 -6.54
CA LYS A 141 -8.43 -7.08 -7.84
C LYS A 141 -7.69 -6.30 -8.93
N GLU A 142 -7.11 -7.03 -9.88
CA GLU A 142 -6.38 -6.45 -11.01
C GLU A 142 -5.20 -5.55 -10.59
N ALA A 143 -4.70 -5.71 -9.35
CA ALA A 143 -3.52 -4.98 -8.88
C ALA A 143 -2.25 -5.46 -9.59
N GLN A 144 -1.31 -4.56 -9.77
CA GLN A 144 -0.06 -4.80 -10.51
C GLN A 144 1.16 -4.56 -9.64
N PHE A 145 2.08 -5.52 -9.66
CA PHE A 145 3.37 -5.46 -8.99
C PHE A 145 4.46 -5.66 -10.04
N PHE A 146 5.15 -4.59 -10.38
CA PHE A 146 6.20 -4.57 -11.39
C PHE A 146 7.56 -4.25 -10.74
N GLU A 147 8.52 -5.18 -10.84
CA GLU A 147 9.86 -5.05 -10.25
C GLU A 147 9.85 -4.74 -8.72
N VAL A 148 8.86 -5.28 -8.00
CA VAL A 148 8.71 -5.05 -6.56
C VAL A 148 9.63 -6.00 -5.79
N LYS A 149 10.19 -5.51 -4.68
CA LYS A 149 11.04 -6.29 -3.78
C LYS A 149 10.33 -6.53 -2.44
N PRO A 150 9.43 -7.52 -2.35
CA PRO A 150 8.69 -7.78 -1.12
C PRO A 150 9.58 -8.47 -0.08
N THR A 151 9.62 -7.93 1.14
CA THR A 151 10.23 -8.59 2.29
C THR A 151 9.35 -8.46 3.51
N HIS A 152 8.99 -9.59 4.12
CA HIS A 152 8.11 -9.64 5.30
C HIS A 152 6.76 -8.96 5.06
N TRP A 153 5.96 -9.57 4.21
CA TRP A 153 4.66 -9.07 3.86
C TRP A 153 3.60 -10.10 4.23
N LYS A 154 2.77 -9.72 5.19
CA LYS A 154 1.67 -10.53 5.70
C LYS A 154 0.37 -10.09 5.02
N LEU A 155 -0.36 -11.06 4.48
CA LEU A 155 -1.63 -10.84 3.79
C LEU A 155 -2.69 -11.72 4.47
N GLU A 156 -3.77 -11.12 4.98
CA GLU A 156 -4.85 -11.83 5.66
C GLU A 156 -6.21 -11.40 5.10
N ALA A 157 -7.01 -12.33 4.57
CA ALA A 157 -8.28 -12.00 3.92
C ALA A 157 -8.14 -10.92 2.82
N VAL A 158 -7.05 -11.00 2.04
CA VAL A 158 -6.79 -10.08 0.91
C VAL A 158 -7.22 -10.73 -0.39
N ARG A 159 -7.92 -9.98 -1.26
CA ARG A 159 -8.39 -10.47 -2.57
C ARG A 159 -7.45 -10.02 -3.67
N LEU A 160 -6.81 -10.97 -4.34
CA LEU A 160 -5.78 -10.75 -5.37
C LEU A 160 -6.20 -11.32 -6.73
N THR A 161 -7.51 -11.41 -6.99
CA THR A 161 -8.05 -11.87 -8.27
C THR A 161 -7.51 -11.05 -9.43
N ASP A 162 -7.07 -11.72 -10.49
CA ASP A 162 -6.51 -11.14 -11.72
C ASP A 162 -5.29 -10.23 -11.48
N SER A 163 -4.60 -10.39 -10.34
CA SER A 163 -3.38 -9.63 -10.05
C SER A 163 -2.21 -10.06 -10.93
N GLN A 164 -1.32 -9.11 -11.24
CA GLN A 164 -0.17 -9.32 -12.10
C GLN A 164 1.13 -9.07 -11.33
N TRP A 165 2.05 -10.02 -11.42
CA TRP A 165 3.33 -10.02 -10.72
C TRP A 165 4.45 -10.18 -11.74
N ILE A 166 4.97 -9.05 -12.19
CA ILE A 166 5.98 -8.96 -13.24
C ILE A 166 7.32 -8.64 -12.59
N GLU A 167 8.33 -9.46 -12.87
CA GLU A 167 9.68 -9.30 -12.31
C GLU A 167 9.71 -9.17 -10.77
N THR A 168 8.72 -9.78 -10.10
CA THR A 168 8.50 -9.67 -8.66
C THR A 168 8.58 -11.06 -8.02
N PRO A 169 9.68 -11.40 -7.31
CA PRO A 169 9.83 -12.70 -6.67
C PRO A 169 8.83 -12.93 -5.53
N LEU A 170 8.22 -14.12 -5.47
CA LEU A 170 7.28 -14.50 -4.40
C LEU A 170 7.91 -15.35 -3.30
N LYS A 171 9.24 -15.51 -3.30
CA LYS A 171 9.95 -16.36 -2.35
C LYS A 171 9.67 -15.93 -0.90
N GLY A 172 9.08 -16.82 -0.12
CA GLY A 172 8.75 -16.61 1.29
C GLY A 172 7.48 -15.78 1.53
N LEU A 173 6.78 -15.37 0.47
CA LEU A 173 5.46 -14.74 0.61
C LEU A 173 4.42 -15.81 0.93
N ASP A 174 3.69 -15.61 2.02
CA ASP A 174 2.58 -16.49 2.42
C ASP A 174 1.27 -15.96 1.86
N LEU A 175 0.73 -16.72 0.92
CA LEU A 175 -0.49 -16.41 0.19
C LEU A 175 -1.67 -17.24 0.69
N ARG A 176 -1.50 -18.11 1.70
CA ARG A 176 -2.54 -19.07 2.09
C ARG A 176 -3.85 -18.43 2.57
N GLN A 177 -3.78 -17.19 3.06
CA GLN A 177 -4.94 -16.44 3.54
C GLN A 177 -5.48 -15.42 2.53
N THR A 178 -5.08 -15.53 1.26
CA THR A 178 -5.59 -14.67 0.18
C THR A 178 -6.55 -15.41 -0.74
N GLU A 179 -7.49 -14.67 -1.33
CA GLU A 179 -8.29 -15.14 -2.45
C GLU A 179 -7.47 -14.93 -3.73
N LEU A 180 -7.08 -16.02 -4.39
CA LEU A 180 -6.24 -16.00 -5.58
C LEU A 180 -6.91 -16.75 -6.74
N SER A 181 -7.17 -16.03 -7.82
CA SER A 181 -7.69 -16.53 -9.08
C SER A 181 -7.19 -15.63 -10.21
N GLY A 182 -6.95 -16.18 -11.41
CA GLY A 182 -6.49 -15.40 -12.57
C GLY A 182 -5.13 -14.70 -12.43
N ILE A 183 -4.36 -15.01 -11.38
CA ILE A 183 -3.03 -14.46 -11.16
C ILE A 183 -2.14 -14.69 -12.38
N THR A 184 -1.43 -13.65 -12.81
CA THR A 184 -0.42 -13.73 -13.87
C THR A 184 0.97 -13.53 -13.27
N ILE A 185 1.85 -14.50 -13.48
CA ILE A 185 3.24 -14.46 -13.03
C ILE A 185 4.12 -15.34 -13.93
N ASP A 186 5.35 -14.89 -14.20
CA ASP A 186 6.35 -15.76 -14.83
C ASP A 186 6.79 -16.85 -13.84
N PRO A 187 6.73 -18.15 -14.22
CA PRO A 187 7.02 -19.27 -13.33
C PRO A 187 8.39 -19.23 -12.66
N ARG A 188 9.35 -18.49 -13.21
CA ARG A 188 10.70 -18.31 -12.62
C ARG A 188 10.66 -17.54 -11.29
N PHE A 189 9.62 -16.74 -11.04
CA PHE A 189 9.46 -15.94 -9.81
C PHE A 189 8.57 -16.61 -8.75
N LEU A 190 7.91 -17.72 -9.08
CA LEU A 190 7.05 -18.49 -8.19
C LEU A 190 7.79 -19.26 -7.07
N PRO A 191 9.02 -19.81 -7.27
CA PRO A 191 9.65 -20.69 -6.29
C PRO A 191 9.77 -20.08 -4.89
N GLY A 192 9.25 -20.81 -3.89
CA GLY A 192 9.28 -20.42 -2.49
C GLY A 192 8.05 -19.65 -2.00
N ALA A 193 7.08 -19.34 -2.86
CA ALA A 193 5.76 -18.92 -2.42
C ALA A 193 5.10 -20.00 -1.55
N VAL A 194 4.40 -19.60 -0.50
CA VAL A 194 3.66 -20.51 0.39
C VAL A 194 2.18 -20.39 0.06
N ILE A 195 1.58 -21.49 -0.40
CA ILE A 195 0.22 -21.54 -0.94
C ILE A 195 -0.54 -22.74 -0.37
N THR A 196 -1.87 -22.74 -0.51
CA THR A 196 -2.71 -23.92 -0.19
C THR A 196 -2.75 -24.91 -1.36
N GLU A 197 -3.31 -26.10 -1.11
CA GLU A 197 -3.55 -27.09 -2.17
C GLU A 197 -4.55 -26.57 -3.22
N GLU A 198 -5.60 -25.86 -2.81
CA GLU A 198 -6.55 -25.24 -3.74
C GLU A 198 -5.89 -24.16 -4.61
N GLN A 199 -5.00 -23.34 -4.04
CA GLN A 199 -4.26 -22.35 -4.79
C GLN A 199 -3.27 -23.00 -5.78
N ALA A 200 -2.70 -24.16 -5.44
CA ALA A 200 -1.80 -24.89 -6.33
C ALA A 200 -2.50 -25.30 -7.65
N VAL A 201 -3.81 -25.60 -7.60
CA VAL A 201 -4.64 -25.84 -8.81
C VAL A 201 -4.70 -24.61 -9.71
N ALA A 202 -4.84 -23.40 -9.13
CA ALA A 202 -4.85 -22.15 -9.89
C ALA A 202 -3.51 -21.91 -10.61
N PHE A 203 -2.39 -22.12 -9.90
CA PHE A 203 -1.05 -22.00 -10.50
C PHE A 203 -0.77 -23.08 -11.55
N ALA A 204 -1.19 -24.33 -11.33
CA ALA A 204 -1.03 -25.38 -12.33
C ALA A 204 -1.78 -25.06 -13.64
N ARG A 205 -2.98 -24.49 -13.56
CA ARG A 205 -3.71 -23.99 -14.75
C ARG A 205 -2.98 -22.83 -15.43
N LEU A 206 -2.43 -21.89 -14.66
CA LEU A 206 -1.59 -20.81 -15.20
C LEU A 206 -0.38 -21.34 -15.98
N LEU A 207 0.21 -22.44 -15.53
CA LEU A 207 1.32 -23.13 -16.20
C LEU A 207 0.89 -23.93 -17.45
N GLY A 208 -0.38 -23.83 -17.85
CA GLY A 208 -0.92 -24.52 -19.02
C GLY A 208 -1.31 -25.98 -18.77
N LEU A 209 -1.37 -26.42 -17.51
CA LEU A 209 -1.82 -27.78 -17.18
C LEU A 209 -3.35 -27.85 -17.19
N VAL A 210 -3.86 -28.90 -17.83
CA VAL A 210 -5.29 -29.23 -17.81
C VAL A 210 -5.57 -30.08 -16.58
N ILE A 211 -6.38 -29.56 -15.67
CA ILE A 211 -6.82 -30.27 -14.45
C ILE A 211 -8.28 -30.70 -14.69
N PRO A 212 -8.55 -32.01 -14.85
CA PRO A 212 -9.86 -32.54 -15.20
C PRO A 212 -10.90 -32.40 -14.08
#